data_AF-A0A450T7C4-F1
#
_entry.id   AF-A0A450T7C4-F1
#
_cell.length_a   1.000
_cell.length_b   1.000
_cell.length_c   1.000
_cell.angle_alpha   90.00
_cell.angle_beta   90.00
_cell.angle_gamma   90.00
#
_symmetry.space_group_name_H-M   'P 1'
#
loop_
_entity.id
_entity.type
_entity.pdbx_description
1 polymer ?
#
loop_
_entity_poly.entity_id
_entity_poly.type
_entity_poly.pdbx_seq_one_letter_code
_entity_poly.pdbx_strand_id
1 'polypeptide(L)'
;MTIRPFLVFCARFHAAISLRYWFAIDIAIRYRYRSYPAFPIASRDIDIDSDSEKTTINGCGSAALGPLWFKKSFFSFRVSPCLSWIKWRGHSFLLFFVVPIFGCGQAAPCLGDNASVSGDNTPLPQQKDTPDKTGRSFMIRTEQSGERQFMARAIELARRGLTTTDPNPRVGCVLVREGEIVGEGWHERAGSPHAECNALAQAGESARGATAYVTLEPCCHVGRTEPCTRALIDAGVRCVVGAMTDPNPRVSGQGFAELSRAGIAVRTGCMASEAASLNPGFVLRMERGRPFVRCKLAMSLDGRTAMSSGESQWITGPAARRDVQRLRARSSAILTGAGTVLLDNPSLTVRPEELGVAPDSPVRQPLRVVLDPALVTPPDAAILRSDIAPTVVIAASGQYSEERAEAIVPTGAKLVSLPGTRDALNLGGVMDYLGKQEINEVLLECGARLAGAMLRGGFIDELIVYLAPTIMGSGARGLFELPGLERMADRFHLEIRDIRAVGRDWRITAERLQR
;
A
#
# COMPACT_ATOMS: atom_id res chain seq x y z
N MET A 1 -14.77 70.45 -26.61
CA MET A 1 -13.46 70.05 -26.04
C MET A 1 -13.57 68.57 -25.66
N THR A 2 -13.32 67.63 -26.60
CA THR A 2 -12.06 66.86 -26.80
C THR A 2 -11.70 66.03 -25.56
N ILE A 3 -11.74 64.69 -25.52
CA ILE A 3 -11.30 63.63 -26.47
C ILE A 3 -12.28 62.41 -26.45
N ARG A 4 -12.22 61.58 -27.51
CA ARG A 4 -13.19 60.60 -28.07
C ARG A 4 -12.84 59.12 -27.68
N PRO A 5 -13.47 58.04 -28.24
CA PRO A 5 -14.03 56.85 -27.55
C PRO A 5 -13.28 55.52 -27.82
N PHE A 6 -13.65 54.38 -27.18
CA PHE A 6 -13.63 52.99 -27.73
C PHE A 6 -14.03 51.95 -26.65
N LEU A 7 -14.55 50.79 -27.08
CA LEU A 7 -14.86 49.55 -26.31
C LEU A 7 -16.29 49.35 -25.75
N VAL A 8 -17.26 49.26 -26.67
CA VAL A 8 -18.40 48.34 -26.56
C VAL A 8 -18.28 47.31 -27.68
N PHE A 9 -17.45 46.27 -27.50
CA PHE A 9 -17.50 45.01 -28.28
C PHE A 9 -16.52 43.95 -27.75
N CYS A 10 -16.72 43.35 -26.56
CA CYS A 10 -15.88 42.21 -26.14
C CYS A 10 -16.46 41.29 -25.03
N ALA A 11 -17.79 41.20 -24.88
CA ALA A 11 -18.40 40.35 -23.83
C ALA A 11 -19.19 39.12 -24.35
N ARG A 12 -18.97 38.69 -25.60
CA ARG A 12 -19.71 37.54 -26.18
C ARG A 12 -18.89 36.51 -26.97
N PHE A 13 -17.57 36.42 -26.76
CA PHE A 13 -16.72 35.46 -27.49
C PHE A 13 -15.87 34.51 -26.63
N HIS A 14 -16.04 34.48 -25.30
CA HIS A 14 -15.22 33.65 -24.38
C HIS A 14 -15.96 32.49 -23.69
N ALA A 15 -17.16 32.11 -24.14
CA ALA A 15 -17.94 31.03 -23.52
C ALA A 15 -18.20 29.81 -24.44
N ALA A 16 -17.75 29.80 -25.69
CA ALA A 16 -18.09 28.74 -26.66
C ALA A 16 -16.91 27.80 -27.05
N ILE A 17 -15.69 28.05 -26.57
CA ILE A 17 -14.50 27.25 -26.97
C ILE A 17 -14.06 26.25 -25.88
N SER A 18 -14.53 26.39 -24.65
CA SER A 18 -14.10 25.53 -23.52
C SER A 18 -14.91 24.23 -23.37
N LEU A 19 -16.09 24.09 -23.99
CA LEU A 19 -16.95 22.91 -23.83
C LEU A 19 -16.82 21.84 -24.93
N ARG A 20 -16.19 22.16 -26.08
CA ARG A 20 -15.99 21.18 -27.17
C ARG A 20 -14.66 20.43 -27.09
N TYR A 21 -13.68 20.94 -26.33
CA TYR A 21 -12.36 20.29 -26.18
C TYR A 21 -12.35 19.13 -25.17
N TRP A 22 -13.30 19.07 -24.23
CA TRP A 22 -13.39 17.98 -23.25
C TRP A 22 -14.11 16.73 -23.77
N PHE A 23 -14.98 16.85 -24.79
CA PHE A 23 -15.73 15.71 -25.33
C PHE A 23 -14.92 14.85 -26.31
N ALA A 24 -13.93 15.44 -27.00
CA ALA A 24 -13.11 14.70 -27.97
C ALA A 24 -11.99 13.86 -27.30
N ILE A 25 -11.53 14.25 -26.12
CA ILE A 25 -10.48 13.53 -25.38
C ILE A 25 -11.06 12.31 -24.63
N ASP A 26 -12.33 12.34 -24.21
CA ASP A 26 -12.99 11.21 -23.54
C ASP A 26 -13.35 10.06 -24.54
N ILE A 27 -13.56 10.38 -25.82
CA ILE A 27 -13.87 9.37 -26.86
C ILE A 27 -12.60 8.63 -27.33
N ALA A 28 -11.44 9.30 -27.39
CA ALA A 28 -10.18 8.67 -27.79
C ALA A 28 -9.54 7.81 -26.69
N ILE A 29 -9.80 8.09 -25.41
CA ILE A 29 -9.27 7.33 -24.28
C ILE A 29 -10.13 6.09 -23.96
N ARG A 30 -11.44 6.12 -24.24
CA ARG A 30 -12.34 4.97 -24.03
C ARG A 30 -12.22 3.85 -25.06
N TYR A 31 -11.59 4.07 -26.22
CA TYR A 31 -11.47 3.05 -27.27
C TYR A 31 -10.13 2.30 -27.33
N ARG A 32 -9.16 2.61 -26.45
CA ARG A 32 -7.82 2.01 -26.50
C ARG A 32 -7.56 0.85 -25.53
N TYR A 33 -8.52 0.47 -24.69
CA TYR A 33 -8.38 -0.69 -23.79
C TYR A 33 -9.70 -1.44 -23.60
N ARG A 34 -9.98 -2.40 -24.48
CA ARG A 34 -10.90 -3.51 -24.18
C ARG A 34 -10.44 -4.77 -24.92
N SER A 35 -9.77 -5.64 -24.18
CA SER A 35 -9.60 -7.05 -24.55
C SER A 35 -10.44 -7.86 -23.58
N TYR A 36 -11.44 -8.59 -24.08
CA TYR A 36 -12.12 -9.67 -23.36
C TYR A 36 -12.21 -10.89 -24.29
N PRO A 37 -12.15 -12.13 -23.76
CA PRO A 37 -12.03 -13.34 -24.56
C PRO A 37 -13.38 -13.79 -25.13
N ALA A 38 -13.27 -14.55 -26.23
CA ALA A 38 -14.34 -15.06 -27.06
C ALA A 38 -15.17 -16.20 -26.41
N PHE A 39 -16.47 -16.24 -26.72
CA PHE A 39 -17.25 -17.47 -26.90
C PHE A 39 -18.30 -17.26 -28.02
N PRO A 40 -18.70 -18.31 -28.77
CA PRO A 40 -19.07 -18.20 -30.18
C PRO A 40 -20.57 -18.35 -30.43
N ILE A 41 -21.16 -17.53 -31.32
CA ILE A 41 -22.43 -17.87 -31.98
C ILE A 41 -22.45 -17.33 -33.43
N ALA A 42 -22.55 -18.31 -34.34
CA ALA A 42 -23.23 -18.37 -35.64
C ALA A 42 -23.21 -17.19 -36.64
N SER A 43 -22.66 -17.55 -37.80
CA SER A 43 -22.91 -17.09 -39.16
C SER A 43 -24.18 -16.26 -39.44
N ARG A 44 -24.00 -15.17 -40.19
CA ARG A 44 -24.73 -14.91 -41.44
C ARG A 44 -24.06 -13.80 -42.25
N ASP A 45 -23.98 -14.06 -43.54
CA ASP A 45 -23.38 -13.27 -44.61
C ASP A 45 -23.95 -11.86 -44.72
N ILE A 46 -23.12 -10.90 -45.16
CA ILE A 46 -23.42 -9.93 -46.23
C ILE A 46 -22.08 -9.40 -46.76
N ASP A 47 -22.01 -9.32 -48.07
CA ASP A 47 -20.84 -9.20 -48.94
C ASP A 47 -20.76 -7.79 -49.57
N ILE A 48 -19.60 -7.46 -50.18
CA ILE A 48 -19.33 -6.37 -51.16
C ILE A 48 -19.18 -4.93 -50.58
N ASP A 49 -18.21 -4.05 -50.93
CA ASP A 49 -17.21 -3.95 -52.00
C ASP A 49 -15.98 -3.11 -51.56
N SER A 50 -14.94 -3.23 -52.39
CA SER A 50 -13.70 -2.47 -52.54
C SER A 50 -13.81 -0.94 -52.59
N ASP A 51 -12.82 -0.24 -52.01
CA ASP A 51 -12.00 0.68 -52.79
C ASP A 51 -10.74 1.14 -52.05
N SER A 52 -9.64 1.15 -52.79
CA SER A 52 -8.29 1.49 -52.37
C SER A 52 -8.01 2.98 -52.49
N GLU A 53 -7.36 3.60 -51.49
CA GLU A 53 -6.54 4.79 -51.75
C GLU A 53 -5.35 4.87 -50.78
N LYS A 54 -4.15 4.85 -51.37
CA LYS A 54 -2.85 5.03 -50.73
C LYS A 54 -2.64 6.53 -50.45
N THR A 55 -2.10 6.89 -49.28
CA THR A 55 -1.63 8.27 -49.03
C THR A 55 -0.11 8.31 -48.89
N THR A 56 0.53 9.02 -49.81
CA THR A 56 1.96 9.35 -49.91
C THR A 56 2.29 10.55 -49.00
N ILE A 57 3.46 10.54 -48.34
CA ILE A 57 4.00 11.70 -47.61
C ILE A 57 5.07 12.37 -48.48
N ASN A 58 4.79 13.58 -48.97
CA ASN A 58 5.79 14.46 -49.59
C ASN A 58 6.12 15.63 -48.65
N GLY A 59 7.40 15.98 -48.58
CA GLY A 59 7.92 16.97 -47.64
C GLY A 59 7.99 18.41 -48.12
N CYS A 60 8.64 19.20 -47.25
CA CYS A 60 9.27 20.52 -47.42
C CYS A 60 8.46 21.77 -46.98
N GLY A 61 9.17 22.66 -46.26
CA GLY A 61 8.81 24.06 -46.07
C GLY A 61 9.04 24.61 -44.66
N SER A 62 10.28 24.94 -44.30
CA SER A 62 10.56 25.75 -43.09
C SER A 62 10.45 27.24 -43.44
N ALA A 63 9.53 27.95 -42.81
CA ALA A 63 9.52 29.41 -42.78
C ALA A 63 9.89 29.84 -41.35
N ALA A 64 11.00 30.56 -41.22
CA ALA A 64 11.55 31.01 -39.96
C ALA A 64 10.71 32.16 -39.37
N LEU A 65 10.24 32.00 -38.14
CA LEU A 65 9.80 33.09 -37.28
C LEU A 65 10.68 33.08 -36.02
N GLY A 66 11.35 34.20 -35.75
CA GLY A 66 12.31 34.34 -34.64
C GLY A 66 11.67 34.22 -33.25
N PRO A 67 12.44 33.88 -32.20
CA PRO A 67 11.88 33.63 -30.87
C PRO A 67 11.46 34.91 -30.15
N LEU A 68 10.28 34.90 -29.52
CA LEU A 68 9.87 35.88 -28.52
C LEU A 68 10.40 35.47 -27.13
N TRP A 69 11.04 36.41 -26.44
CA TRP A 69 11.48 36.24 -25.05
C TRP A 69 10.49 36.90 -24.09
N PHE A 70 9.97 36.15 -23.11
CA PHE A 70 9.23 36.69 -21.97
C PHE A 70 10.10 36.64 -20.71
N LYS A 71 10.36 37.81 -20.10
CA LYS A 71 11.00 37.91 -18.77
C LYS A 71 9.93 37.98 -17.68
N LYS A 72 9.83 36.93 -16.86
CA LYS A 72 9.43 36.99 -15.45
C LYS A 72 10.14 35.86 -14.70
N SER A 73 10.53 36.15 -13.47
CA SER A 73 11.62 35.54 -12.69
C SER A 73 11.62 34.01 -12.59
N PHE A 74 12.84 33.45 -12.70
CA PHE A 74 13.28 32.06 -12.53
C PHE A 74 12.66 31.01 -13.50
N PHE A 75 13.53 30.40 -14.33
CA PHE A 75 13.33 29.49 -15.48
C PHE A 75 13.19 30.14 -16.87
N SER A 76 14.15 29.86 -17.77
CA SER A 76 14.02 30.07 -19.22
C SER A 76 13.53 28.78 -19.87
N PHE A 77 12.42 28.84 -20.61
CA PHE A 77 11.94 27.75 -21.46
C PHE A 77 12.22 28.06 -22.93
N ARG A 78 12.80 27.10 -23.66
CA ARG A 78 12.92 27.16 -25.12
C ARG A 78 11.74 26.42 -25.73
N VAL A 79 10.92 27.11 -26.51
CA VAL A 79 9.78 26.53 -27.24
C VAL A 79 10.04 26.68 -28.73
N SER A 80 10.08 25.56 -29.46
CA SER A 80 10.02 25.55 -30.94
C SER A 80 8.62 25.09 -31.36
N PRO A 81 7.84 25.87 -32.11
CA PRO A 81 6.60 25.39 -32.69
C PRO A 81 6.88 24.59 -33.96
N CYS A 82 6.49 23.30 -33.98
CA CYS A 82 6.30 22.54 -35.22
C CYS A 82 4.81 22.55 -35.57
N LEU A 83 4.46 23.05 -36.75
CA LEU A 83 3.09 23.06 -37.27
C LEU A 83 2.92 21.89 -38.24
N SER A 84 1.96 21.01 -37.97
CA SER A 84 1.57 19.95 -38.89
C SER A 84 0.06 20.00 -39.15
N TRP A 85 -0.31 19.92 -40.42
CA TRP A 85 -1.70 19.88 -40.88
C TRP A 85 -2.16 18.43 -41.05
N ILE A 86 -3.34 18.10 -40.53
CA ILE A 86 -3.98 16.80 -40.76
C ILE A 86 -5.31 17.05 -41.48
N LYS A 87 -5.54 16.36 -42.60
CA LYS A 87 -6.83 16.32 -43.28
C LYS A 87 -7.58 15.07 -42.87
N TRP A 88 -8.82 15.22 -42.39
CA TRP A 88 -9.72 14.11 -42.10
C TRP A 88 -11.15 14.49 -42.51
N ARG A 89 -11.78 13.61 -43.31
CA ARG A 89 -13.14 13.80 -43.88
C ARG A 89 -13.37 15.20 -44.47
N GLY A 90 -12.48 15.64 -45.35
CA GLY A 90 -12.63 16.91 -46.09
C GLY A 90 -12.31 18.19 -45.31
N HIS A 91 -11.95 18.11 -44.03
CA HIS A 91 -11.57 19.28 -43.22
C HIS A 91 -10.09 19.22 -42.79
N SER A 92 -9.44 20.38 -42.82
CA SER A 92 -8.05 20.57 -42.40
C SER A 92 -8.00 21.05 -40.95
N PHE A 93 -7.26 20.34 -40.09
CA PHE A 93 -7.08 20.69 -38.68
C PHE A 93 -5.60 21.02 -38.39
N LEU A 94 -5.37 22.03 -37.55
CA LEU A 94 -4.04 22.47 -37.11
C LEU A 94 -3.77 21.91 -35.70
N LEU A 95 -2.72 21.09 -35.54
CA LEU A 95 -2.30 20.57 -34.23
C LEU A 95 -1.05 21.29 -33.73
N PHE A 96 -1.07 21.72 -32.47
CA PHE A 96 0.09 22.23 -31.73
C PHE A 96 0.64 21.13 -30.80
N PHE A 97 1.93 20.81 -30.91
CA PHE A 97 2.64 19.98 -29.94
C PHE A 97 3.53 20.86 -29.06
N VAL A 98 3.48 20.66 -27.74
CA VAL A 98 4.43 21.22 -26.78
C VAL A 98 5.23 20.06 -26.21
N VAL A 99 6.54 20.04 -26.45
CA VAL A 99 7.47 19.04 -25.88
C VAL A 99 8.38 19.73 -24.87
N PRO A 100 8.34 19.38 -23.58
CA PRO A 100 9.28 19.92 -22.60
C PRO A 100 10.63 19.17 -22.67
N ILE A 101 11.73 19.92 -22.74
CA ILE A 101 13.11 19.41 -22.60
C ILE A 101 13.57 19.71 -21.17
N PHE A 102 13.88 18.69 -20.38
CA PHE A 102 14.45 18.84 -19.03
C PHE A 102 15.98 18.78 -19.11
N GLY A 103 16.66 19.88 -18.76
CA GLY A 103 18.10 19.93 -18.51
C GLY A 103 18.40 19.88 -17.01
N CYS A 104 19.32 19.00 -16.61
CA CYS A 104 19.79 18.87 -15.23
C CYS A 104 20.83 19.96 -14.92
N GLY A 105 20.59 20.80 -13.92
CA GLY A 105 21.54 21.79 -13.42
C GLY A 105 21.61 21.73 -11.89
N GLN A 106 22.77 21.35 -11.36
CA GLN A 106 23.09 21.43 -9.93
C GLN A 106 23.34 22.89 -9.53
N ALA A 107 22.91 23.27 -8.32
CA ALA A 107 23.09 24.61 -7.77
C ALA A 107 23.93 24.56 -6.48
N ALA A 108 24.89 25.49 -6.34
CA ALA A 108 25.45 25.95 -5.07
C ALA A 108 26.10 27.36 -5.26
N PRO A 109 26.22 28.18 -4.20
CA PRO A 109 25.89 29.62 -4.24
C PRO A 109 27.09 30.58 -4.45
N CYS A 110 26.75 31.81 -4.87
CA CYS A 110 27.65 32.93 -5.07
C CYS A 110 27.98 33.67 -3.76
N LEU A 111 29.27 33.96 -3.55
CA LEU A 111 29.77 35.11 -2.78
C LEU A 111 30.92 35.74 -3.59
N GLY A 112 30.76 37.01 -3.97
CA GLY A 112 31.89 37.91 -4.34
C GLY A 112 32.61 38.38 -3.07
N ASP A 113 33.80 38.97 -3.06
CA ASP A 113 34.45 39.82 -4.05
C ASP A 113 35.98 39.86 -3.82
N ASN A 114 36.69 40.33 -4.86
CA ASN A 114 37.99 41.04 -4.88
C ASN A 114 39.30 40.31 -4.59
N ALA A 115 40.14 40.12 -5.62
CA ALA A 115 41.41 40.86 -5.80
C ALA A 115 42.25 40.34 -7.00
N SER A 116 42.35 41.19 -8.04
CA SER A 116 43.52 41.58 -8.85
C SER A 116 44.69 40.61 -9.19
N VAL A 117 45.01 40.58 -10.51
CA VAL A 117 46.36 40.47 -11.16
C VAL A 117 46.97 39.04 -11.11
N SER A 118 47.57 38.41 -12.13
CA SER A 118 48.12 38.68 -13.48
C SER A 118 48.05 37.34 -14.24
N GLY A 119 47.66 37.26 -15.51
CA GLY A 119 48.62 37.26 -16.61
C GLY A 119 49.48 35.99 -16.67
N ASP A 120 49.01 34.93 -17.33
CA ASP A 120 49.81 34.25 -18.36
C ASP A 120 48.98 33.32 -19.25
N ASN A 121 49.24 33.39 -20.55
CA ASN A 121 48.61 32.60 -21.60
C ASN A 121 49.34 31.27 -21.76
N THR A 122 48.65 30.14 -21.54
CA THR A 122 49.06 28.84 -22.09
C THR A 122 47.82 27.99 -22.37
N PRO A 123 47.62 27.48 -23.60
CA PRO A 123 46.46 26.63 -23.89
C PRO A 123 46.69 25.23 -23.30
N LEU A 124 45.83 24.84 -22.36
CA LEU A 124 45.71 23.46 -21.87
C LEU A 124 45.16 22.55 -23.00
N PRO A 125 45.66 21.31 -23.13
CA PRO A 125 45.28 20.43 -24.23
C PRO A 125 43.83 19.95 -24.09
N GLN A 126 43.11 19.96 -25.21
CA GLN A 126 41.79 19.34 -25.32
C GLN A 126 41.90 17.84 -25.06
N GLN A 127 41.39 17.40 -23.91
CA GLN A 127 41.23 15.99 -23.60
C GLN A 127 40.03 15.47 -24.41
N LYS A 128 40.32 14.67 -25.43
CA LYS A 128 39.31 13.87 -26.14
C LYS A 128 38.78 12.83 -25.17
N ASP A 129 37.49 12.93 -24.82
CA ASP A 129 36.76 11.85 -24.16
C ASP A 129 36.71 10.63 -25.08
N THR A 130 37.56 9.64 -24.82
CA THR A 130 37.38 8.29 -25.34
C THR A 130 36.36 7.53 -24.50
N PRO A 131 35.42 6.78 -25.10
CA PRO A 131 34.45 6.01 -24.32
C PRO A 131 35.16 4.89 -23.57
N ASP A 132 34.97 4.84 -22.25
CA ASP A 132 35.46 3.76 -21.41
C ASP A 132 34.78 2.44 -21.78
N LYS A 133 35.55 1.50 -22.35
CA LYS A 133 35.15 0.14 -22.71
C LYS A 133 35.35 -0.82 -21.52
N THR A 134 34.83 -0.49 -20.34
CA THR A 134 34.82 -1.45 -19.23
C THR A 134 33.43 -2.09 -19.10
N GLY A 135 33.31 -3.31 -19.64
CA GLY A 135 32.12 -4.17 -19.49
C GLY A 135 31.70 -4.48 -18.04
N ARG A 136 32.49 -4.05 -17.04
CA ARG A 136 32.15 -4.14 -15.61
C ARG A 136 30.96 -3.27 -15.21
N SER A 137 30.82 -2.04 -15.73
CA SER A 137 29.70 -1.16 -15.37
C SER A 137 28.36 -1.68 -15.89
N PHE A 138 28.36 -2.20 -17.11
CA PHE A 138 27.19 -2.82 -17.73
C PHE A 138 26.83 -4.16 -17.06
N MET A 139 27.83 -5.02 -16.78
CA MET A 139 27.63 -6.30 -16.10
C MET A 139 27.12 -6.16 -14.67
N ILE A 140 27.64 -5.20 -13.88
CA ILE A 140 27.15 -4.94 -12.51
C ILE A 140 25.68 -4.47 -12.53
N ARG A 141 25.30 -3.63 -13.51
CA ARG A 141 23.90 -3.20 -13.67
C ARG A 141 22.97 -4.33 -14.12
N THR A 142 23.42 -5.23 -14.99
CA THR A 142 22.61 -6.37 -15.43
C THR A 142 22.47 -7.44 -14.35
N GLU A 143 23.52 -7.75 -13.58
CA GLU A 143 23.44 -8.68 -12.45
C GLU A 143 22.50 -8.14 -11.35
N GLN A 144 22.60 -6.85 -10.99
CA GLN A 144 21.67 -6.21 -10.04
C GLN A 144 20.22 -6.16 -10.54
N SER A 145 20.00 -6.12 -11.86
CA SER A 145 18.65 -6.12 -12.44
C SER A 145 17.95 -7.47 -12.32
N GLY A 146 18.68 -8.58 -12.51
CA GLY A 146 18.14 -9.94 -12.38
C GLY A 146 17.78 -10.27 -10.93
N GLU A 147 18.61 -9.87 -9.97
CA GLU A 147 18.33 -10.14 -8.54
C GLU A 147 17.07 -9.47 -8.03
N ARG A 148 16.83 -8.21 -8.42
CA ARG A 148 15.59 -7.52 -8.03
C ARG A 148 14.38 -8.18 -8.66
N GLN A 149 14.48 -8.73 -9.87
CA GLN A 149 13.38 -9.47 -10.50
C GLN A 149 13.02 -10.74 -9.72
N PHE A 150 14.02 -11.54 -9.34
CA PHE A 150 13.79 -12.76 -8.55
C PHE A 150 13.29 -12.45 -7.14
N MET A 151 13.82 -11.40 -6.50
CA MET A 151 13.33 -10.95 -5.20
C MET A 151 11.90 -10.39 -5.28
N ALA A 152 11.56 -9.64 -6.34
CA ALA A 152 10.19 -9.18 -6.56
C ALA A 152 9.22 -10.37 -6.73
N ARG A 153 9.65 -11.45 -7.38
CA ARG A 153 8.88 -12.68 -7.48
C ARG A 153 8.72 -13.37 -6.11
N ALA A 154 9.79 -13.46 -5.32
CA ALA A 154 9.71 -13.97 -3.94
C ALA A 154 8.73 -13.15 -3.09
N ILE A 155 8.72 -11.82 -3.22
CA ILE A 155 7.76 -10.92 -2.56
C ILE A 155 6.32 -11.19 -3.05
N GLU A 156 6.12 -11.42 -4.34
CA GLU A 156 4.81 -11.79 -4.88
C GLU A 156 4.29 -13.12 -4.30
N LEU A 157 5.16 -14.13 -4.20
CA LEU A 157 4.84 -15.42 -3.56
C LEU A 157 4.48 -15.22 -2.08
N ALA A 158 5.25 -14.42 -1.35
CA ALA A 158 4.98 -14.11 0.06
C ALA A 158 3.59 -13.48 0.29
N ARG A 159 3.08 -12.69 -0.67
CA ARG A 159 1.73 -12.09 -0.59
C ARG A 159 0.61 -13.13 -0.55
N ARG A 160 0.84 -14.36 -1.02
CA ARG A 160 -0.14 -15.45 -0.94
C ARG A 160 -0.43 -15.86 0.50
N GLY A 161 0.50 -15.63 1.43
CA GLY A 161 0.33 -15.91 2.86
C GLY A 161 -0.38 -14.80 3.66
N LEU A 162 -0.82 -13.71 3.04
CA LEU A 162 -1.34 -12.51 3.73
C LEU A 162 -2.48 -12.79 4.72
N THR A 163 -3.28 -13.83 4.49
CA THR A 163 -4.48 -14.15 5.27
C THR A 163 -4.38 -15.47 6.03
N THR A 164 -3.23 -16.15 6.00
CA THR A 164 -3.11 -17.54 6.46
C THR A 164 -1.91 -17.84 7.36
N THR A 165 -0.87 -16.99 7.36
CA THR A 165 0.39 -17.30 8.07
C THR A 165 0.42 -16.93 9.54
N ASP A 166 -0.47 -16.04 10.00
CA ASP A 166 -0.44 -15.56 11.39
C ASP A 166 -0.42 -16.72 12.41
N PRO A 167 0.46 -16.66 13.44
CA PRO A 167 1.32 -15.54 13.83
C PRO A 167 2.70 -15.49 13.14
N ASN A 168 3.01 -16.43 12.23
CA ASN A 168 4.28 -16.49 11.53
C ASN A 168 4.37 -15.39 10.44
N PRO A 169 5.59 -14.92 10.11
CA PRO A 169 5.78 -13.94 9.05
C PRO A 169 5.43 -14.52 7.67
N ARG A 170 5.06 -13.63 6.76
CA ARG A 170 4.82 -13.91 5.34
C ARG A 170 6.17 -13.93 4.65
N VAL A 171 6.60 -15.10 4.19
CA VAL A 171 7.91 -15.30 3.56
C VAL A 171 7.71 -15.95 2.20
N GLY A 172 8.51 -15.52 1.23
CA GLY A 172 8.62 -16.14 -0.08
C GLY A 172 10.08 -16.47 -0.40
N CYS A 173 10.29 -17.51 -1.19
CA CYS A 173 11.59 -17.99 -1.63
C CYS A 173 11.53 -18.41 -3.11
N VAL A 174 12.57 -18.05 -3.87
CA VAL A 174 12.78 -18.47 -5.25
C VAL A 174 14.19 -19.04 -5.37
N LEU A 175 14.32 -20.22 -5.97
CA LEU A 175 15.60 -20.84 -6.31
C LEU A 175 15.87 -20.64 -7.80
N VAL A 176 17.06 -20.13 -8.12
CA VAL A 176 17.47 -19.82 -9.50
C VAL A 176 18.77 -20.54 -9.83
N ARG A 177 18.79 -21.20 -10.99
CA ARG A 177 19.99 -21.84 -11.54
C ARG A 177 20.14 -21.43 -13.00
N GLU A 178 21.33 -20.98 -13.37
CA GLU A 178 21.65 -20.59 -14.75
C GLU A 178 20.69 -19.52 -15.33
N GLY A 179 20.16 -18.65 -14.46
CA GLY A 179 19.20 -17.60 -14.84
C GLY A 179 17.74 -18.02 -14.85
N GLU A 180 17.44 -19.32 -14.68
CA GLU A 180 16.09 -19.85 -14.70
C GLU A 180 15.59 -20.19 -13.29
N ILE A 181 14.29 -19.96 -13.04
CA ILE A 181 13.64 -20.35 -11.79
C ILE A 181 13.45 -21.87 -11.79
N VAL A 182 14.08 -22.54 -10.83
CA VAL A 182 13.98 -23.99 -10.65
C VAL A 182 13.07 -24.38 -9.48
N GLY A 183 12.72 -23.44 -8.60
CA GLY A 183 11.78 -23.67 -7.51
C GLY A 183 11.23 -22.37 -6.92
N GLU A 184 9.99 -22.44 -6.46
CA GLU A 184 9.22 -21.35 -5.88
C GLU A 184 8.51 -21.86 -4.62
N GLY A 185 8.50 -21.05 -3.58
CA GLY A 185 7.84 -21.39 -2.33
C GLY A 185 7.40 -20.16 -1.57
N TRP A 186 6.35 -20.31 -0.79
CA TRP A 186 5.95 -19.35 0.23
C TRP A 186 5.52 -20.10 1.49
N HIS A 187 5.55 -19.41 2.63
CA HIS A 187 4.99 -19.98 3.85
C HIS A 187 3.45 -19.92 3.76
N GLU A 188 2.80 -21.09 3.74
CA GLU A 188 1.35 -21.15 3.52
C GLU A 188 0.54 -20.88 4.78
N ARG A 189 0.95 -21.45 5.92
CA ARG A 189 0.26 -21.33 7.21
C ARG A 189 1.17 -21.68 8.38
N ALA A 190 0.89 -21.14 9.56
CA ALA A 190 1.65 -21.46 10.76
C ALA A 190 1.71 -22.98 11.02
N GLY A 191 2.92 -23.50 11.29
CA GLY A 191 3.17 -24.94 11.52
C GLY A 191 3.34 -25.79 10.25
N SER A 192 3.09 -25.23 9.06
CA SER A 192 3.47 -25.87 7.79
C SER A 192 4.93 -25.53 7.43
N PRO A 193 5.54 -26.22 6.43
CA PRO A 193 6.88 -25.90 5.97
C PRO A 193 7.05 -24.41 5.60
N HIS A 194 8.26 -23.90 5.81
CA HIS A 194 8.62 -22.53 5.44
C HIS A 194 8.83 -22.38 3.93
N ALA A 195 8.96 -21.14 3.47
CA ALA A 195 9.06 -20.81 2.06
C ALA A 195 10.26 -21.50 1.38
N GLU A 196 11.39 -21.55 2.08
CA GLU A 196 12.63 -22.18 1.63
C GLU A 196 12.45 -23.68 1.42
N CYS A 197 11.81 -24.36 2.37
CA CYS A 197 11.52 -25.78 2.27
C CYS A 197 10.58 -26.08 1.10
N ASN A 198 9.55 -25.24 0.89
CA ASN A 198 8.63 -25.40 -0.25
C ASN A 198 9.33 -25.19 -1.60
N ALA A 199 10.20 -24.17 -1.70
CA ALA A 199 10.99 -23.93 -2.91
C ALA A 199 11.97 -25.08 -3.19
N LEU A 200 12.66 -25.57 -2.15
CA LEU A 200 13.58 -26.71 -2.25
C LEU A 200 12.85 -27.99 -2.68
N ALA A 201 11.68 -28.25 -2.12
CA ALA A 201 10.86 -29.41 -2.49
C ALA A 201 10.45 -29.37 -3.97
N GLN A 202 10.12 -28.19 -4.50
CA GLN A 202 9.82 -28.03 -5.93
C GLN A 202 11.06 -28.19 -6.81
N ALA A 203 12.22 -27.67 -6.38
CA ALA A 203 13.46 -27.70 -7.16
C ALA A 203 14.12 -29.09 -7.23
N GLY A 204 13.98 -29.90 -6.17
CA GLY A 204 14.66 -31.19 -6.05
C GLY A 204 16.18 -31.05 -6.26
N GLU A 205 16.78 -31.94 -7.05
CA GLU A 205 18.21 -31.93 -7.35
C GLU A 205 18.69 -30.65 -8.06
N SER A 206 17.79 -29.90 -8.70
CA SER A 206 18.14 -28.64 -9.36
C SER A 206 18.53 -27.54 -8.37
N ALA A 207 18.22 -27.70 -7.08
CA ALA A 207 18.62 -26.78 -6.01
C ALA A 207 20.15 -26.76 -5.79
N ARG A 208 20.86 -27.85 -6.09
CA ARG A 208 22.31 -27.93 -5.91
C ARG A 208 23.01 -26.92 -6.81
N GLY A 209 23.81 -26.04 -6.22
CA GLY A 209 24.51 -24.95 -6.91
C GLY A 209 23.64 -23.74 -7.25
N ALA A 210 22.34 -23.75 -6.92
CA ALA A 210 21.42 -22.64 -7.18
C ALA A 210 21.67 -21.44 -6.24
N THR A 211 21.06 -20.29 -6.57
CA THR A 211 20.94 -19.12 -5.70
C THR A 211 19.53 -19.03 -5.15
N ALA A 212 19.40 -18.93 -3.82
CA ALA A 212 18.11 -18.73 -3.16
C ALA A 212 17.85 -17.24 -2.92
N TYR A 213 16.72 -16.72 -3.36
CA TYR A 213 16.23 -15.37 -3.08
C TYR A 213 15.11 -15.48 -2.06
N VAL A 214 15.34 -14.97 -0.85
CA VAL A 214 14.41 -15.13 0.28
C VAL A 214 14.04 -13.78 0.89
N THR A 215 12.75 -13.57 1.15
CA THR A 215 12.25 -12.25 1.60
C THR A 215 12.53 -11.95 3.08
N LEU A 216 12.95 -12.92 3.87
CA LEU A 216 13.31 -12.78 5.28
C LEU A 216 14.51 -13.68 5.57
N GLU A 217 15.33 -13.34 6.55
CA GLU A 217 16.44 -14.19 6.98
C GLU A 217 15.97 -15.63 7.31
N PRO A 218 16.62 -16.66 6.75
CA PRO A 218 16.28 -18.05 7.04
C PRO A 218 16.46 -18.39 8.51
N CYS A 219 15.47 -19.08 9.10
CA CYS A 219 15.53 -19.45 10.51
C CYS A 219 16.67 -20.46 10.80
N CYS A 220 17.35 -20.26 11.93
CA CYS A 220 18.53 -21.02 12.38
C CYS A 220 18.34 -21.76 13.71
N HIS A 221 17.10 -21.78 14.24
CA HIS A 221 16.76 -22.49 15.47
C HIS A 221 15.61 -23.45 15.21
N VAL A 222 15.54 -24.51 16.01
CA VAL A 222 14.42 -25.45 15.98
C VAL A 222 13.20 -24.76 16.60
N GLY A 223 12.17 -24.53 15.77
CA GLY A 223 10.90 -23.96 16.18
C GLY A 223 9.80 -25.02 16.16
N ARG A 224 8.73 -24.75 15.40
CA ARG A 224 7.71 -25.77 15.06
C ARG A 224 8.19 -26.73 13.97
N THR A 225 9.22 -26.33 13.23
CA THR A 225 9.88 -27.09 12.16
C THR A 225 11.40 -26.96 12.31
N GLU A 226 12.13 -27.85 11.63
CA GLU A 226 13.58 -27.76 11.50
C GLU A 226 14.03 -26.44 10.85
N PRO A 227 15.25 -25.96 11.14
CA PRO A 227 15.75 -24.69 10.65
C PRO A 227 15.97 -24.69 9.13
N CYS A 228 15.58 -23.61 8.46
CA CYS A 228 15.74 -23.45 7.02
C CYS A 228 17.20 -23.32 6.60
N THR A 229 18.08 -22.81 7.46
CA THR A 229 19.53 -22.80 7.22
C THR A 229 20.05 -24.19 6.93
N ARG A 230 19.64 -25.18 7.73
CA ARG A 230 20.05 -26.58 7.55
C ARG A 230 19.57 -27.15 6.23
N ALA A 231 18.31 -26.93 5.88
CA ALA A 231 17.74 -27.38 4.61
C ALA A 231 18.47 -26.80 3.40
N LEU A 232 18.83 -25.51 3.43
CA LEU A 232 19.60 -24.85 2.37
C LEU A 232 21.03 -25.41 2.26
N ILE A 233 21.69 -25.65 3.41
CA ILE A 233 23.03 -26.25 3.46
C ILE A 233 23.01 -27.67 2.88
N ASP A 234 22.08 -28.51 3.33
CA ASP A 234 21.99 -29.91 2.87
C ASP A 234 21.64 -30.01 1.38
N ALA A 235 20.84 -29.07 0.86
CA ALA A 235 20.54 -28.96 -0.56
C ALA A 235 21.75 -28.50 -1.42
N GLY A 236 22.80 -27.98 -0.78
CA GLY A 236 24.01 -27.52 -1.46
C GLY A 236 23.77 -26.27 -2.32
N VAL A 237 22.93 -25.34 -1.86
CA VAL A 237 22.78 -24.03 -2.54
C VAL A 237 24.10 -23.27 -2.49
N ARG A 238 24.45 -22.55 -3.56
CA ARG A 238 25.73 -21.83 -3.65
C ARG A 238 25.67 -20.45 -3.00
N CYS A 239 24.51 -19.80 -3.08
CA CYS A 239 24.33 -18.43 -2.64
C CYS A 239 22.92 -18.20 -2.07
N VAL A 240 22.81 -17.33 -1.07
CA VAL A 240 21.56 -16.84 -0.52
C VAL A 240 21.54 -15.31 -0.60
N VAL A 241 20.50 -14.78 -1.24
CA VAL A 241 20.21 -13.34 -1.30
C VAL A 241 18.97 -13.09 -0.44
N GLY A 242 19.18 -12.49 0.73
CA GLY A 242 18.12 -12.12 1.68
C GLY A 242 17.64 -10.69 1.48
N ALA A 243 16.33 -10.44 1.56
CA ALA A 243 15.81 -9.08 1.49
C ALA A 243 16.05 -8.30 2.80
N MET A 244 15.67 -8.88 3.93
CA MET A 244 15.83 -8.27 5.25
C MET A 244 16.30 -9.27 6.30
N THR A 245 17.02 -8.78 7.31
CA THR A 245 17.37 -9.51 8.52
C THR A 245 16.12 -9.78 9.37
N ASP A 246 16.08 -10.90 10.08
CA ASP A 246 14.96 -11.19 10.98
C ASP A 246 14.98 -10.18 12.16
N PRO A 247 13.89 -9.44 12.43
CA PRO A 247 13.81 -8.51 13.55
C PRO A 247 13.77 -9.22 14.92
N ASN A 248 13.49 -10.52 14.96
CA ASN A 248 13.50 -11.31 16.18
C ASN A 248 14.92 -11.34 16.77
N PRO A 249 15.14 -10.84 18.00
CA PRO A 249 16.46 -10.80 18.62
C PRO A 249 17.13 -12.19 18.75
N ARG A 250 16.34 -13.27 18.74
CA ARG A 250 16.84 -14.65 18.78
C ARG A 250 17.41 -15.14 17.46
N VAL A 251 17.09 -14.48 16.33
CA VAL A 251 17.49 -14.89 14.98
C VAL A 251 18.40 -13.86 14.33
N SER A 252 18.15 -12.57 14.56
CA SER A 252 18.79 -11.43 13.90
C SER A 252 20.28 -11.66 13.57
N GLY A 253 20.57 -11.93 12.29
CA GLY A 253 21.90 -12.10 11.72
C GLY A 253 22.55 -13.47 11.93
N GLN A 254 21.98 -14.33 12.77
CA GLN A 254 22.52 -15.65 13.10
C GLN A 254 22.33 -16.65 11.96
N GLY A 255 21.21 -16.58 11.23
CA GLY A 255 20.94 -17.48 10.10
C GLY A 255 21.84 -17.18 8.91
N PHE A 256 22.04 -15.91 8.61
CA PHE A 256 23.02 -15.50 7.61
C PHE A 256 24.46 -15.87 8.00
N ALA A 257 24.81 -15.73 9.28
CA ALA A 257 26.13 -16.13 9.78
C ALA A 257 26.35 -17.65 9.70
N GLU A 258 25.32 -18.45 9.97
CA GLU A 258 25.39 -19.93 9.86
C GLU A 258 25.61 -20.38 8.41
N LEU A 259 24.84 -19.82 7.46
CA LEU A 259 25.01 -20.09 6.04
C LEU A 259 26.42 -19.72 5.56
N SER A 260 26.92 -18.56 5.99
CA SER A 260 28.28 -18.10 5.66
C SER A 260 29.35 -19.05 6.19
N ARG A 261 29.20 -19.54 7.43
CA ARG A 261 30.11 -20.53 8.04
C ARG A 261 30.11 -21.88 7.32
N ALA A 262 28.99 -22.25 6.70
CA ALA A 262 28.88 -23.45 5.87
C ALA A 262 29.45 -23.25 4.44
N GLY A 263 30.02 -22.08 4.13
CA GLY A 263 30.63 -21.79 2.83
C GLY A 263 29.66 -21.28 1.77
N ILE A 264 28.42 -20.94 2.13
CA ILE A 264 27.43 -20.37 1.22
C ILE A 264 27.64 -18.85 1.14
N ALA A 265 27.67 -18.30 -0.08
CA ALA A 265 27.78 -16.86 -0.26
C ALA A 265 26.48 -16.15 0.17
N VAL A 266 26.54 -15.20 1.09
CA VAL A 266 25.36 -14.47 1.58
C VAL A 266 25.38 -13.00 1.16
N ARG A 267 24.26 -12.50 0.67
CA ARG A 267 24.04 -11.08 0.34
C ARG A 267 22.71 -10.62 0.92
N THR A 268 22.66 -9.41 1.45
CA THR A 268 21.48 -8.89 2.15
C THR A 268 21.04 -7.53 1.61
N GLY A 269 19.79 -7.13 1.90
CA GLY A 269 19.27 -5.80 1.60
C GLY A 269 18.57 -5.66 0.24
N CYS A 270 18.42 -6.74 -0.53
CA CYS A 270 17.74 -6.68 -1.83
C CYS A 270 16.23 -6.43 -1.63
N MET A 271 15.73 -5.27 -2.02
CA MET A 271 14.31 -4.89 -1.83
C MET A 271 13.85 -4.96 -0.35
N ALA A 272 14.73 -4.57 0.58
CA ALA A 272 14.48 -4.66 2.02
C ALA A 272 13.21 -3.92 2.47
N SER A 273 12.95 -2.74 1.92
CA SER A 273 11.77 -1.93 2.28
C SER A 273 10.47 -2.60 1.81
N GLU A 274 10.47 -3.11 0.59
CA GLU A 274 9.33 -3.83 0.02
C GLU A 274 9.06 -5.14 0.77
N ALA A 275 10.10 -5.86 1.17
CA ALA A 275 9.97 -7.07 1.99
C ALA A 275 9.45 -6.75 3.41
N ALA A 276 9.96 -5.70 4.06
CA ALA A 276 9.48 -5.27 5.38
C ALA A 276 7.99 -4.89 5.35
N SER A 277 7.51 -4.30 4.24
CA SER A 277 6.09 -3.95 4.06
C SER A 277 5.14 -5.15 4.02
N LEU A 278 5.66 -6.37 3.79
CA LEU A 278 4.88 -7.60 3.89
C LEU A 278 4.49 -7.90 5.33
N ASN A 279 5.32 -7.52 6.31
CA ASN A 279 5.27 -7.99 7.69
C ASN A 279 5.28 -6.87 8.74
N PRO A 280 4.54 -5.75 8.57
CA PRO A 280 4.66 -4.60 9.47
C PRO A 280 4.31 -4.96 10.92
N GLY A 281 3.31 -5.83 11.12
CA GLY A 281 2.92 -6.31 12.45
C GLY A 281 3.95 -7.22 13.12
N PHE A 282 4.54 -8.14 12.36
CA PHE A 282 5.57 -9.04 12.89
C PHE A 282 6.82 -8.25 13.28
N VAL A 283 7.28 -7.35 12.40
CA VAL A 283 8.43 -6.46 12.65
C VAL A 283 8.19 -5.63 13.91
N LEU A 284 7.06 -4.94 13.98
CA LEU A 284 6.76 -4.07 15.12
C LEU A 284 6.62 -4.85 16.44
N ARG A 285 6.05 -6.05 16.41
CA ARG A 285 5.94 -6.92 17.59
C ARG A 285 7.31 -7.39 18.07
N MET A 286 8.20 -7.78 17.16
CA MET A 286 9.56 -8.23 17.52
C MET A 286 10.41 -7.08 18.08
N GLU A 287 10.28 -5.88 17.53
CA GLU A 287 11.08 -4.72 17.94
C GLU A 287 10.53 -4.00 19.18
N ARG A 288 9.20 -3.87 19.28
CA ARG A 288 8.54 -2.98 20.28
C ARG A 288 7.52 -3.69 21.15
N GLY A 289 7.31 -5.00 20.97
CA GLY A 289 6.42 -5.79 21.82
C GLY A 289 4.92 -5.53 21.65
N ARG A 290 4.50 -4.77 20.63
CA ARG A 290 3.08 -4.44 20.37
C ARG A 290 2.66 -4.74 18.93
N PRO A 291 1.37 -4.99 18.67
CA PRO A 291 0.87 -5.16 17.31
C PRO A 291 0.93 -3.85 16.50
N PHE A 292 0.95 -3.99 15.18
CA PHE A 292 0.67 -2.91 14.22
C PHE A 292 -0.84 -2.69 14.10
N VAL A 293 -1.29 -1.45 14.32
CA VAL A 293 -2.72 -1.13 14.37
C VAL A 293 -3.13 -0.34 13.12
N ARG A 294 -4.04 -0.94 12.35
CA ARG A 294 -4.79 -0.27 11.28
C ARG A 294 -6.11 0.21 11.81
N CYS A 295 -6.35 1.51 11.83
CA CYS A 295 -7.65 2.07 12.17
C CYS A 295 -8.48 2.28 10.91
N LYS A 296 -9.52 1.44 10.77
CA LYS A 296 -10.49 1.56 9.68
C LYS A 296 -11.62 2.47 10.10
N LEU A 297 -11.87 3.48 9.29
CA LEU A 297 -12.95 4.42 9.48
C LEU A 297 -13.77 4.54 8.19
N ALA A 298 -15.06 4.86 8.34
CA ALA A 298 -15.95 5.15 7.22
C ALA A 298 -16.62 6.50 7.50
N MET A 299 -16.61 7.40 6.52
CA MET A 299 -17.18 8.73 6.67
C MET A 299 -17.90 9.22 5.42
N SER A 300 -18.83 10.15 5.62
CA SER A 300 -19.36 11.01 4.58
C SER A 300 -18.30 12.01 4.07
N LEU A 301 -18.59 12.68 2.96
CA LEU A 301 -17.72 13.70 2.34
C LEU A 301 -17.38 14.85 3.29
N ASP A 302 -18.30 15.17 4.21
CA ASP A 302 -18.15 16.18 5.26
C ASP A 302 -17.66 15.62 6.62
N GLY A 303 -17.08 14.40 6.61
CA GLY A 303 -16.31 13.86 7.73
C GLY A 303 -17.12 13.21 8.86
N ARG A 304 -18.30 12.67 8.55
CA ARG A 304 -19.26 12.16 9.56
C ARG A 304 -19.42 10.65 9.53
N THR A 305 -19.59 10.03 10.70
CA THR A 305 -19.61 8.57 10.91
C THR A 305 -20.99 8.01 11.29
N ALA A 306 -21.87 8.86 11.82
CA ALA A 306 -23.23 8.53 12.21
C ALA A 306 -24.02 9.83 12.40
N MET A 307 -25.35 9.76 12.30
CA MET A 307 -26.24 10.83 12.72
C MET A 307 -26.09 11.11 14.22
N SER A 308 -26.58 12.26 14.70
CA SER A 308 -26.57 12.59 16.14
C SER A 308 -27.25 11.50 16.99
N SER A 309 -28.33 10.91 16.45
CA SER A 309 -29.06 9.76 17.01
C SER A 309 -28.20 8.50 17.19
N GLY A 310 -27.11 8.35 16.44
CA GLY A 310 -26.29 7.14 16.38
C GLY A 310 -26.57 6.26 15.15
N GLU A 311 -27.59 6.58 14.35
CA GLU A 311 -27.86 5.88 13.08
C GLU A 311 -26.67 6.01 12.12
N SER A 312 -26.13 4.89 11.65
CA SER A 312 -24.84 4.83 10.94
C SER A 312 -24.81 3.89 9.73
N GLN A 313 -25.86 3.08 9.54
CA GLN A 313 -25.92 2.03 8.52
C GLN A 313 -26.79 2.47 7.33
N TRP A 314 -26.31 2.55 6.10
CA TRP A 314 -24.92 2.41 5.63
C TRP A 314 -24.46 3.69 4.95
N ILE A 315 -23.33 4.24 5.41
CA ILE A 315 -22.67 5.39 4.76
C ILE A 315 -21.95 4.95 3.47
N THR A 316 -21.11 3.91 3.55
CA THR A 316 -20.30 3.43 2.43
C THR A 316 -20.97 2.28 1.68
N GLY A 317 -20.62 2.14 0.40
CA GLY A 317 -21.19 1.15 -0.50
C GLY A 317 -20.68 -0.28 -0.29
N PRO A 318 -21.30 -1.26 -0.98
CA PRO A 318 -20.94 -2.67 -0.86
C PRO A 318 -19.50 -2.97 -1.32
N ALA A 319 -18.94 -2.20 -2.25
CA ALA A 319 -17.56 -2.37 -2.70
C ALA A 319 -16.55 -2.05 -1.57
N ALA A 320 -16.78 -0.97 -0.81
CA ALA A 320 -15.99 -0.64 0.37
C ALA A 320 -16.11 -1.71 1.44
N ARG A 321 -17.33 -2.23 1.70
CA ARG A 321 -17.54 -3.31 2.67
C ARG A 321 -16.81 -4.61 2.29
N ARG A 322 -16.79 -4.99 1.02
CA ARG A 322 -15.96 -6.12 0.53
C ARG A 322 -14.46 -5.87 0.68
N ASP A 323 -14.01 -4.62 0.50
CA ASP A 323 -12.61 -4.29 0.73
C ASP A 323 -12.21 -4.42 2.21
N VAL A 324 -13.11 -4.02 3.13
CA VAL A 324 -12.95 -4.24 4.57
C VAL A 324 -12.81 -5.73 4.92
N GLN A 325 -13.50 -6.64 4.21
CA GLN A 325 -13.32 -8.08 4.43
C GLN A 325 -11.88 -8.54 4.19
N ARG A 326 -11.19 -7.96 3.21
CA ARG A 326 -9.77 -8.27 2.98
C ARG A 326 -8.90 -7.78 4.12
N LEU A 327 -9.22 -6.62 4.70
CA LEU A 327 -8.55 -6.11 5.90
C LEU A 327 -8.77 -7.05 7.09
N ARG A 328 -10.02 -7.50 7.31
CA ARG A 328 -10.37 -8.46 8.36
C ARG A 328 -9.62 -9.78 8.21
N ALA A 329 -9.59 -10.34 6.99
CA ALA A 329 -8.93 -11.60 6.69
C ALA A 329 -7.40 -11.54 6.88
N ARG A 330 -6.80 -10.37 6.63
CA ARG A 330 -5.38 -10.12 6.84
C ARG A 330 -5.01 -10.00 8.33
N SER A 331 -5.91 -9.50 9.15
CA SER A 331 -5.62 -9.16 10.54
C SER A 331 -5.52 -10.37 11.45
N SER A 332 -4.65 -10.26 12.46
CA SER A 332 -4.57 -11.24 13.55
C SER A 332 -5.78 -11.09 14.47
N ALA A 333 -6.19 -9.84 14.73
CA ALA A 333 -7.34 -9.50 15.54
C ALA A 333 -8.13 -8.30 14.97
N ILE A 334 -9.43 -8.26 15.27
CA ILE A 334 -10.28 -7.08 15.11
C ILE A 334 -10.59 -6.54 16.50
N LEU A 335 -10.31 -5.27 16.74
CA LEU A 335 -10.55 -4.61 18.02
C LEU A 335 -11.68 -3.59 17.90
N THR A 336 -12.63 -3.66 18.83
CA THR A 336 -13.76 -2.74 18.92
C THR A 336 -14.04 -2.35 20.37
N GLY A 337 -14.95 -1.40 20.59
CA GLY A 337 -15.42 -1.01 21.92
C GLY A 337 -16.85 -1.48 22.17
N ALA A 338 -17.21 -1.69 23.44
CA ALA A 338 -18.56 -2.09 23.85
C ALA A 338 -19.66 -1.16 23.29
N GLY A 339 -19.39 0.14 23.16
CA GLY A 339 -20.35 1.09 22.58
C GLY A 339 -20.73 0.76 21.13
N THR A 340 -19.78 0.27 20.31
CA THR A 340 -20.08 -0.22 18.95
C THR A 340 -20.89 -1.51 19.01
N VAL A 341 -20.59 -2.40 19.96
CA VAL A 341 -21.36 -3.64 20.14
C VAL A 341 -22.81 -3.36 20.50
N LEU A 342 -23.04 -2.43 21.44
CA LEU A 342 -24.37 -2.04 21.88
C LEU A 342 -25.21 -1.37 20.79
N LEU A 343 -24.59 -0.56 19.92
CA LEU A 343 -25.29 0.18 18.87
C LEU A 343 -25.53 -0.65 17.61
N ASP A 344 -24.54 -1.44 17.19
CA ASP A 344 -24.55 -2.10 15.87
C ASP A 344 -24.71 -3.63 15.93
N ASN A 345 -24.58 -4.24 17.12
CA ASN A 345 -24.51 -5.69 17.34
C ASN A 345 -23.71 -6.46 16.26
N PRO A 346 -22.46 -6.06 15.95
CA PRO A 346 -21.74 -6.56 14.80
C PRO A 346 -21.18 -7.97 15.08
N SER A 347 -21.13 -8.83 14.05
CA SER A 347 -20.42 -10.12 14.17
C SER A 347 -18.89 -9.96 14.14
N LEU A 348 -18.40 -8.94 13.42
CA LEU A 348 -16.98 -8.70 13.09
C LEU A 348 -16.26 -9.96 12.58
N THR A 349 -16.93 -10.73 11.72
CA THR A 349 -16.37 -11.92 11.09
C THR A 349 -15.88 -11.63 9.66
N VAL A 350 -15.01 -12.52 9.18
CA VAL A 350 -14.67 -12.65 7.76
C VAL A 350 -15.73 -13.49 7.07
N ARG A 351 -16.27 -12.97 5.96
CA ARG A 351 -17.33 -13.63 5.18
C ARG A 351 -16.80 -14.14 3.84
N PRO A 352 -16.70 -15.47 3.62
CA PRO A 352 -16.12 -16.05 2.41
C PRO A 352 -16.71 -15.51 1.10
N GLU A 353 -18.04 -15.38 1.05
CA GLU A 353 -18.79 -14.88 -0.11
C GLU A 353 -18.44 -13.42 -0.46
N GLU A 354 -18.12 -12.60 0.54
CA GLU A 354 -17.70 -11.20 0.32
C GLU A 354 -16.22 -11.06 -0.05
N LEU A 355 -15.42 -12.10 0.19
CA LEU A 355 -14.06 -12.22 -0.32
C LEU A 355 -14.00 -12.72 -1.77
N GLY A 356 -15.12 -13.21 -2.32
CA GLY A 356 -15.18 -13.80 -3.65
C GLY A 356 -14.68 -15.25 -3.70
N VAL A 357 -14.71 -15.96 -2.57
CA VAL A 357 -14.47 -17.40 -2.50
C VAL A 357 -15.79 -18.14 -2.25
N ALA A 358 -15.81 -19.47 -2.41
CA ALA A 358 -17.03 -20.25 -2.18
C ALA A 358 -17.51 -20.09 -0.72
N PRO A 359 -18.82 -20.04 -0.44
CA PRO A 359 -19.36 -19.80 0.90
C PRO A 359 -18.82 -20.75 1.98
N ASP A 360 -18.59 -22.02 1.61
CA ASP A 360 -18.10 -23.05 2.53
C ASP A 360 -16.56 -23.14 2.57
N SER A 361 -15.85 -22.19 1.94
CA SER A 361 -14.39 -22.17 1.95
C SER A 361 -13.89 -21.95 3.38
N PRO A 362 -12.93 -22.75 3.86
CA PRO A 362 -12.34 -22.53 5.17
C PRO A 362 -11.54 -21.22 5.15
N VAL A 363 -12.06 -20.19 5.81
CA VAL A 363 -11.38 -18.90 5.97
C VAL A 363 -11.01 -18.71 7.43
N ARG A 364 -9.74 -18.38 7.69
CA ARG A 364 -9.24 -18.05 9.03
C ARG A 364 -9.99 -16.84 9.56
N GLN A 365 -10.60 -16.98 10.74
CA GLN A 365 -11.20 -15.86 11.46
C GLN A 365 -10.16 -15.15 12.33
N PRO A 366 -10.14 -13.81 12.37
CA PRO A 366 -9.34 -13.06 13.32
C PRO A 366 -9.92 -13.20 14.74
N LEU A 367 -9.06 -13.02 15.75
CA LEU A 367 -9.52 -12.86 17.12
C LEU A 367 -10.36 -11.59 17.24
N ARG A 368 -11.57 -11.68 17.79
CA ARG A 368 -12.41 -10.51 18.06
C ARG A 368 -12.13 -10.02 19.47
N VAL A 369 -11.76 -8.75 19.63
CA VAL A 369 -11.40 -8.15 20.91
C VAL A 369 -12.36 -7.01 21.22
N VAL A 370 -13.13 -7.15 22.29
CA VAL A 370 -14.07 -6.15 22.78
C VAL A 370 -13.47 -5.44 23.97
N LEU A 371 -13.23 -4.13 23.85
CA LEU A 371 -12.86 -3.27 24.98
C LEU A 371 -14.12 -2.83 25.71
N ASP A 372 -14.32 -3.36 26.91
CA ASP A 372 -15.52 -3.19 27.69
C ASP A 372 -15.20 -2.98 29.18
N PRO A 373 -14.75 -1.77 29.57
CA PRO A 373 -14.23 -1.53 30.91
C PRO A 373 -15.22 -1.89 32.03
N ALA A 374 -16.53 -1.71 31.81
CA ALA A 374 -17.59 -1.99 32.79
C ALA A 374 -18.34 -3.31 32.54
N LEU A 375 -17.87 -4.13 31.59
CA LEU A 375 -18.49 -5.39 31.17
C LEU A 375 -20.00 -5.24 30.89
N VAL A 376 -20.36 -4.28 30.05
CA VAL A 376 -21.76 -3.99 29.68
C VAL A 376 -22.24 -4.72 28.44
N THR A 377 -21.36 -5.42 27.73
CA THR A 377 -21.68 -6.18 26.53
C THR A 377 -22.69 -7.29 26.86
N PRO A 378 -23.86 -7.31 26.19
CA PRO A 378 -24.86 -8.35 26.42
C PRO A 378 -24.32 -9.74 26.08
N PRO A 379 -24.62 -10.79 26.89
CA PRO A 379 -24.12 -12.15 26.64
C PRO A 379 -24.65 -12.76 25.33
N ASP A 380 -25.76 -12.24 24.80
CA ASP A 380 -26.36 -12.64 23.51
C ASP A 380 -25.85 -11.83 22.31
N ALA A 381 -24.90 -10.91 22.50
CA ALA A 381 -24.31 -10.13 21.42
C ALA A 381 -23.66 -11.04 20.36
N ALA A 382 -23.87 -10.72 19.07
CA ALA A 382 -23.41 -11.53 17.95
C ALA A 382 -21.89 -11.73 17.93
N ILE A 383 -21.14 -10.77 18.50
CA ILE A 383 -19.69 -10.83 18.64
C ILE A 383 -19.21 -11.86 19.68
N LEU A 384 -20.05 -12.26 20.64
CA LEU A 384 -19.69 -13.22 21.68
C LEU A 384 -19.93 -14.68 21.29
N ARG A 385 -20.58 -14.94 20.14
CA ARG A 385 -20.76 -16.30 19.58
C ARG A 385 -19.42 -16.91 19.18
N SER A 386 -18.75 -17.58 20.11
CA SER A 386 -17.35 -18.01 19.98
C SER A 386 -17.18 -19.28 19.15
N ASP A 387 -18.28 -20.01 18.93
CA ASP A 387 -18.41 -21.09 17.94
C ASP A 387 -18.17 -20.62 16.50
N ILE A 388 -18.43 -19.33 16.21
CA ILE A 388 -18.18 -18.73 14.88
C ILE A 388 -16.73 -18.24 14.74
N ALA A 389 -16.21 -17.56 15.76
CA ALA A 389 -14.86 -17.02 15.77
C ALA A 389 -14.39 -16.78 17.21
N PRO A 390 -13.09 -16.94 17.53
CA PRO A 390 -12.60 -16.72 18.89
C PRO A 390 -12.82 -15.26 19.33
N THR A 391 -13.23 -15.09 20.59
CA THR A 391 -13.53 -13.77 21.16
C THR A 391 -12.87 -13.58 22.52
N VAL A 392 -12.31 -12.39 22.73
CA VAL A 392 -11.81 -11.90 24.02
C VAL A 392 -12.56 -10.64 24.40
N VAL A 393 -13.07 -10.59 25.62
CA VAL A 393 -13.61 -9.38 26.23
C VAL A 393 -12.58 -8.88 27.25
N ILE A 394 -12.13 -7.64 27.10
CA ILE A 394 -11.21 -7.01 28.03
C ILE A 394 -12.00 -6.03 28.88
N ALA A 395 -12.03 -6.27 30.20
CA ALA A 395 -12.72 -5.44 31.17
C ALA A 395 -11.75 -4.83 32.18
N ALA A 396 -12.17 -3.73 32.81
CA ALA A 396 -11.33 -3.05 33.80
C ALA A 396 -11.42 -3.77 35.15
N SER A 397 -10.26 -4.04 35.75
CA SER A 397 -10.19 -4.79 37.00
C SER A 397 -10.98 -4.13 38.13
N GLY A 398 -11.87 -4.91 38.75
CA GLY A 398 -12.73 -4.44 39.83
C GLY A 398 -13.86 -3.49 39.40
N GLN A 399 -14.14 -3.35 38.10
CA GLN A 399 -15.15 -2.43 37.58
C GLN A 399 -16.43 -3.12 37.05
N TYR A 400 -16.59 -4.42 37.32
CA TYR A 400 -17.75 -5.22 36.93
C TYR A 400 -18.14 -6.20 38.05
N SER A 401 -19.41 -6.65 38.06
CA SER A 401 -19.91 -7.64 39.02
C SER A 401 -19.54 -9.08 38.60
N GLU A 402 -19.46 -9.98 39.57
CA GLU A 402 -19.26 -11.42 39.32
C GLU A 402 -20.37 -12.00 38.45
N GLU A 403 -21.62 -11.63 38.70
CA GLU A 403 -22.78 -12.03 37.87
C GLU A 403 -22.58 -11.73 36.37
N ARG A 404 -22.04 -10.55 36.05
CA ARG A 404 -21.74 -10.18 34.65
C ARG A 404 -20.60 -11.00 34.08
N ALA A 405 -19.58 -11.30 34.88
CA ALA A 405 -18.48 -12.15 34.45
C ALA A 405 -18.95 -13.59 34.19
N GLU A 406 -19.79 -14.14 35.07
CA GLU A 406 -20.40 -15.46 34.93
C GLU A 406 -21.28 -15.56 33.69
N ALA A 407 -22.03 -14.50 33.36
CA ALA A 407 -22.86 -14.46 32.16
C ALA A 407 -22.06 -14.57 30.84
N ILE A 408 -20.76 -14.23 30.84
CA ILE A 408 -19.90 -14.34 29.64
C ILE A 408 -19.41 -15.78 29.43
N VAL A 409 -19.24 -16.56 30.49
CA VAL A 409 -18.65 -17.91 30.43
C VAL A 409 -19.36 -18.83 29.42
N PRO A 410 -20.71 -18.91 29.39
CA PRO A 410 -21.44 -19.77 28.45
C PRO A 410 -21.25 -19.40 26.97
N THR A 411 -20.81 -18.17 26.68
CA THR A 411 -20.58 -17.72 25.29
C THR A 411 -19.31 -18.31 24.67
N GLY A 412 -18.42 -18.87 25.50
CA GLY A 412 -17.09 -19.32 25.12
C GLY A 412 -16.06 -18.19 24.95
N ALA A 413 -16.46 -16.93 25.14
CA ALA A 413 -15.54 -15.80 25.07
C ALA A 413 -14.61 -15.78 26.29
N LYS A 414 -13.33 -15.46 26.05
CA LYS A 414 -12.34 -15.31 27.12
C LYS A 414 -12.47 -13.93 27.75
N LEU A 415 -12.77 -13.87 29.05
CA LEU A 415 -12.74 -12.63 29.82
C LEU A 415 -11.32 -12.36 30.32
N VAL A 416 -10.80 -11.15 30.08
CA VAL A 416 -9.50 -10.69 30.53
C VAL A 416 -9.68 -9.42 31.34
N SER A 417 -9.09 -9.39 32.54
CA SER A 417 -9.11 -8.23 33.41
C SER A 417 -7.79 -7.45 33.28
N LEU A 418 -7.86 -6.16 32.95
CA LEU A 418 -6.69 -5.28 32.88
C LEU A 418 -6.91 -4.00 33.71
N PRO A 419 -5.84 -3.29 34.11
CA PRO A 419 -5.97 -2.00 34.78
C PRO A 419 -6.76 -0.98 33.96
N GLY A 420 -7.64 -0.26 34.64
CA GLY A 420 -8.51 0.75 34.05
C GLY A 420 -9.45 1.36 35.06
N THR A 421 -10.37 2.16 34.56
CA THR A 421 -11.52 2.72 35.26
C THR A 421 -12.79 2.14 34.66
N ARG A 422 -13.94 2.41 35.27
CA ARG A 422 -15.25 2.03 34.72
C ARG A 422 -15.48 2.51 33.27
N ASP A 423 -14.83 3.60 32.86
CA ASP A 423 -15.06 4.25 31.57
C ASP A 423 -13.91 4.07 30.56
N ALA A 424 -12.76 3.56 31.00
CA ALA A 424 -11.57 3.48 30.16
C ALA A 424 -10.61 2.39 30.60
N LEU A 425 -10.01 1.70 29.63
CA LEU A 425 -8.89 0.78 29.86
C LEU A 425 -7.55 1.49 29.64
N ASN A 426 -6.50 1.00 30.29
CA ASN A 426 -5.13 1.36 29.92
C ASN A 426 -4.79 0.77 28.54
N LEU A 427 -4.87 1.58 27.49
CA LEU A 427 -4.64 1.15 26.11
C LEU A 427 -3.20 0.64 25.86
N GLY A 428 -2.19 1.17 26.57
CA GLY A 428 -0.83 0.62 26.51
C GLY A 428 -0.79 -0.82 27.01
N GLY A 429 -1.42 -1.09 28.16
CA GLY A 429 -1.56 -2.45 28.70
C GLY A 429 -2.36 -3.38 27.78
N VAL A 430 -3.36 -2.86 27.05
CA VAL A 430 -4.07 -3.64 26.01
C VAL A 430 -3.12 -4.01 24.87
N MET A 431 -2.32 -3.06 24.37
CA MET A 431 -1.35 -3.34 23.29
C MET A 431 -0.29 -4.36 23.73
N ASP A 432 0.22 -4.25 24.95
CA ASP A 432 1.18 -5.20 25.54
C ASP A 432 0.57 -6.59 25.67
N TYR A 433 -0.67 -6.68 26.14
CA TYR A 433 -1.40 -7.95 26.22
C TYR A 433 -1.52 -8.60 24.83
N LEU A 434 -1.94 -7.85 23.81
CA LEU A 434 -2.09 -8.38 22.45
C LEU A 434 -0.75 -8.82 21.87
N GLY A 435 0.32 -8.06 22.06
CA GLY A 435 1.67 -8.45 21.63
C GLY A 435 2.12 -9.78 22.26
N LYS A 436 1.85 -9.97 23.56
CA LYS A 436 2.11 -11.24 24.27
C LYS A 436 1.24 -12.41 23.80
N GLN A 437 0.06 -12.15 23.22
CA GLN A 437 -0.79 -13.17 22.59
C GLN A 437 -0.41 -13.44 21.13
N GLU A 438 0.77 -13.00 20.70
CA GLU A 438 1.28 -13.16 19.33
C GLU A 438 0.44 -12.51 18.23
N ILE A 439 -0.33 -11.48 18.59
CA ILE A 439 -1.07 -10.68 17.62
C ILE A 439 -0.10 -9.75 16.90
N ASN A 440 0.05 -9.94 15.59
CA ASN A 440 0.90 -9.11 14.74
C ASN A 440 0.15 -7.86 14.28
N GLU A 441 -1.05 -8.02 13.73
CA GLU A 441 -1.82 -6.94 13.11
C GLU A 441 -3.22 -6.83 13.70
N VAL A 442 -3.59 -5.64 14.16
CA VAL A 442 -4.92 -5.31 14.67
C VAL A 442 -5.65 -4.44 13.66
N LEU A 443 -6.89 -4.83 13.30
CA LEU A 443 -7.84 -3.94 12.64
C LEU A 443 -8.74 -3.31 13.71
N LEU A 444 -8.58 -2.01 13.92
CA LEU A 444 -9.46 -1.22 14.79
C LEU A 444 -10.70 -0.81 13.99
N GLU A 445 -11.85 -1.42 14.32
CA GLU A 445 -13.18 -1.06 13.82
C GLU A 445 -14.05 -0.62 15.00
N CYS A 446 -14.11 0.69 15.26
CA CYS A 446 -14.73 1.23 16.46
C CYS A 446 -15.38 2.60 16.24
N GLY A 447 -16.10 3.07 17.25
CA GLY A 447 -16.64 4.43 17.31
C GLY A 447 -15.59 5.51 17.59
N ALA A 448 -16.00 6.78 17.41
CA ALA A 448 -15.14 7.96 17.46
C ALA A 448 -14.37 8.14 18.78
N ARG A 449 -14.95 7.74 19.92
CA ARG A 449 -14.29 7.79 21.24
C ARG A 449 -13.04 6.92 21.31
N LEU A 450 -13.15 5.64 20.93
CA LEU A 450 -12.02 4.71 20.98
C LEU A 450 -11.00 5.03 19.90
N ALA A 451 -11.43 5.39 18.69
CA ALA A 451 -10.54 5.84 17.62
C ALA A 451 -9.73 7.07 18.08
N GLY A 452 -10.39 8.06 18.71
CA GLY A 452 -9.74 9.25 19.23
C GLY A 452 -8.75 8.96 20.36
N ALA A 453 -9.10 8.05 21.28
CA ALA A 453 -8.20 7.63 22.36
C ALA A 453 -6.95 6.91 21.83
N MET A 454 -7.11 6.00 20.86
CA MET A 454 -6.00 5.30 20.20
C MET A 454 -5.10 6.27 19.42
N LEU A 455 -5.69 7.26 18.73
CA LEU A 455 -4.93 8.29 18.02
C LEU A 455 -4.12 9.17 18.97
N ARG A 456 -4.75 9.68 20.05
CA ARG A 456 -4.06 10.48 21.09
C ARG A 456 -2.94 9.68 21.76
N GLY A 457 -3.18 8.41 22.07
CA GLY A 457 -2.20 7.51 22.68
C GLY A 457 -1.04 7.12 21.76
N GLY A 458 -1.07 7.48 20.47
CA GLY A 458 -0.02 7.13 19.53
C GLY A 458 0.00 5.65 19.15
N PHE A 459 -1.13 4.95 19.32
CA PHE A 459 -1.25 3.52 19.05
C PHE A 459 -1.75 3.19 17.65
N ILE A 460 -2.12 4.19 16.84
CA ILE A 460 -2.52 3.99 15.43
C ILE A 460 -1.29 4.17 14.54
N ASP A 461 -0.94 3.11 13.80
CA ASP A 461 0.17 3.12 12.85
C ASP A 461 -0.30 3.54 11.45
N GLU A 462 -1.47 3.06 11.03
CA GLU A 462 -2.05 3.33 9.72
C GLU A 462 -3.56 3.62 9.83
N LEU A 463 -4.01 4.64 9.11
CA LEU A 463 -5.40 4.99 8.93
C LEU A 463 -5.88 4.50 7.57
N ILE A 464 -7.02 3.81 7.54
CA ILE A 464 -7.73 3.44 6.32
C ILE A 464 -9.12 4.08 6.38
N VAL A 465 -9.30 5.17 5.64
CA VAL A 465 -10.53 5.95 5.65
C VAL A 465 -11.30 5.71 4.36
N TYR A 466 -12.52 5.20 4.48
CA TYR A 466 -13.47 5.11 3.38
C TYR A 466 -14.35 6.36 3.36
N LEU A 467 -14.33 7.09 2.26
CA LEU A 467 -15.05 8.33 2.03
C LEU A 467 -16.21 8.08 1.06
N ALA A 468 -17.44 8.18 1.54
CA ALA A 468 -18.63 8.07 0.74
C ALA A 468 -19.03 9.43 0.14
N PRO A 469 -19.58 9.47 -1.09
CA PRO A 469 -20.02 10.70 -1.74
C PRO A 469 -21.39 11.16 -1.21
N THR A 470 -21.49 11.38 0.12
CA THR A 470 -22.70 11.83 0.82
C THR A 470 -22.37 12.95 1.80
N ILE A 471 -23.36 13.77 2.20
CA ILE A 471 -23.22 14.86 3.17
C ILE A 471 -24.23 14.62 4.30
N MET A 472 -23.78 14.66 5.55
CA MET A 472 -24.61 14.33 6.72
C MET A 472 -24.89 15.52 7.66
N GLY A 473 -24.20 16.64 7.44
CA GLY A 473 -24.42 17.88 8.19
C GLY A 473 -23.61 17.97 9.49
N SER A 474 -23.54 19.18 10.04
CA SER A 474 -22.67 19.51 11.17
C SER A 474 -23.08 18.85 12.50
N GLY A 475 -24.35 18.51 12.67
CA GLY A 475 -24.86 17.82 13.86
C GLY A 475 -24.52 16.33 13.94
N ALA A 476 -24.02 15.74 12.84
CA ALA A 476 -23.59 14.35 12.81
C ALA A 476 -22.23 14.16 13.51
N ARG A 477 -21.97 12.92 13.95
CA ARG A 477 -20.76 12.57 14.71
C ARG A 477 -19.53 12.55 13.81
N GLY A 478 -18.42 13.11 14.30
CA GLY A 478 -17.15 13.11 13.57
C GLY A 478 -16.44 11.75 13.56
N LEU A 479 -15.30 11.68 12.86
CA LEU A 479 -14.42 10.50 12.84
C LEU A 479 -13.80 10.18 14.21
N PHE A 480 -13.40 11.21 14.94
CA PHE A 480 -12.68 11.09 16.20
C PHE A 480 -13.28 12.02 17.24
N GLU A 481 -13.35 11.57 18.49
CA GLU A 481 -13.52 12.45 19.63
C GLU A 481 -12.13 12.80 20.18
N LEU A 482 -11.69 14.05 19.96
CA LEU A 482 -10.36 14.55 20.32
C LEU A 482 -10.47 15.79 21.24
N PRO A 483 -10.91 15.64 22.51
CA PRO A 483 -10.88 16.73 23.46
C PRO A 483 -9.45 17.26 23.65
N GLY A 484 -9.33 18.57 23.88
CA GLY A 484 -8.06 19.24 24.16
C GLY A 484 -7.28 19.73 22.93
N LEU A 485 -7.82 19.62 21.70
CA LEU A 485 -7.26 20.27 20.52
C LEU A 485 -7.87 21.67 20.35
N GLU A 486 -7.23 22.69 20.91
CA GLU A 486 -7.75 24.07 20.93
C GLU A 486 -7.09 24.97 19.88
N ARG A 487 -5.84 24.67 19.50
CA ARG A 487 -5.08 25.47 18.54
C ARG A 487 -4.72 24.63 17.32
N MET A 488 -4.54 25.29 16.18
CA MET A 488 -4.07 24.63 14.96
C MET A 488 -2.74 23.90 15.14
N ALA A 489 -1.88 24.35 16.06
CA ALA A 489 -0.62 23.69 16.37
C ALA A 489 -0.79 22.31 17.03
N ASP A 490 -1.92 22.06 17.69
CA ASP A 490 -2.20 20.82 18.41
C ASP A 490 -2.67 19.70 17.45
N ARG A 491 -2.92 20.02 16.16
CA ARG A 491 -3.43 19.07 15.15
C ARG A 491 -2.45 17.91 14.88
N PHE A 492 -3.02 16.76 14.55
CA PHE A 492 -2.25 15.62 14.06
C PHE A 492 -1.88 15.81 12.59
N HIS A 493 -0.62 15.52 12.25
CA HIS A 493 -0.13 15.52 10.88
C HIS A 493 -0.11 14.10 10.33
N LEU A 494 -0.66 13.95 9.13
CA LEU A 494 -0.73 12.67 8.42
C LEU A 494 -0.04 12.79 7.07
N GLU A 495 0.57 11.70 6.62
CA GLU A 495 1.08 11.54 5.27
C GLU A 495 0.18 10.55 4.53
N ILE A 496 -0.41 10.98 3.41
CA ILE A 496 -1.24 10.10 2.59
C ILE A 496 -0.32 9.24 1.72
N ARG A 497 -0.42 7.92 1.88
CA ARG A 497 0.36 6.92 1.15
C ARG A 497 -0.34 6.46 -0.13
N ASP A 498 -1.68 6.38 -0.10
CA ASP A 498 -2.49 5.86 -1.19
C ASP A 498 -3.88 6.51 -1.18
N ILE A 499 -4.40 6.80 -2.37
CA ILE A 499 -5.80 7.16 -2.59
C ILE A 499 -6.29 6.40 -3.82
N ARG A 500 -7.41 5.68 -3.68
CA ARG A 500 -8.03 4.98 -4.81
C ARG A 500 -9.54 4.88 -4.70
N ALA A 501 -10.20 4.76 -5.84
CA ALA A 501 -11.62 4.46 -5.90
C ALA A 501 -11.89 3.00 -5.48
N VAL A 502 -12.97 2.78 -4.73
CA VAL A 502 -13.50 1.47 -4.36
C VAL A 502 -15.00 1.49 -4.62
N GLY A 503 -15.39 1.09 -5.83
CA GLY A 503 -16.76 1.33 -6.31
C GLY A 503 -17.03 2.82 -6.46
N ARG A 504 -18.00 3.35 -5.69
CA ARG A 504 -18.34 4.78 -5.67
C ARG A 504 -17.72 5.55 -4.50
N ASP A 505 -17.06 4.84 -3.59
CA ASP A 505 -16.37 5.42 -2.44
C ASP A 505 -14.88 5.64 -2.78
N TRP A 506 -14.20 6.46 -1.99
CA TRP A 506 -12.74 6.56 -2.01
C TRP A 506 -12.15 5.88 -0.79
N ARG A 507 -11.04 5.17 -0.95
CA ARG A 507 -10.21 4.67 0.15
C ARG A 507 -8.93 5.48 0.22
N ILE A 508 -8.68 6.08 1.37
CA ILE A 508 -7.48 6.84 1.69
C ILE A 508 -6.68 6.06 2.73
N THR A 509 -5.43 5.73 2.41
CA THR A 509 -4.48 5.17 3.37
C THR A 509 -3.50 6.25 3.79
N ALA A 510 -3.37 6.49 5.08
CA ALA A 510 -2.49 7.51 5.62
C ALA A 510 -1.76 7.01 6.87
N GLU A 511 -0.54 7.50 7.07
CA GLU A 511 0.28 7.21 8.25
C GLU A 511 0.46 8.49 9.06
N ARG A 512 0.64 8.35 10.38
CA ARG A 512 0.96 9.50 11.22
C ARG A 512 2.42 9.89 11.03
N LEU A 513 2.66 11.15 10.72
CA LEU A 513 4.02 11.70 10.75
C LEU A 513 4.47 11.74 12.22
N GLN A 514 5.44 10.89 12.56
CA GLN A 514 6.14 10.99 13.84
C GLN A 514 7.05 12.23 13.73
N ARG A 515 6.84 13.22 14.60
CA ARG A 515 7.72 14.39 14.73
C ARG A 515 8.94 14.03 15.56
#